data_AF-A0A9X8BZ57-F1
#
_entry.id   AF-A0A9X8BZ57-F1
#
_cell.length_a   1.000
_cell.length_b   1.000
_cell.length_c   1.000
_cell.angle_alpha   90.00
_cell.angle_beta   90.00
_cell.angle_gamma   90.00
#
_symmetry.space_group_name_H-M   'P 1'
#
loop_
_entity.id
_entity.type
_entity.pdbx_description
1 polymer ?
#
loop_
_entity_poly.entity_id
_entity_poly.type
_entity_poly.pdbx_seq_one_letter_code
_entity_poly.pdbx_strand_id
1 'polypeptide(L)'
;MVQYKKGYKTLLNEEEGRGLFTVHIEATDEVYLRRIVLMKYDNADIVSFKETQLIDGGSIKVQDMVEGEEYLLLAETESFLDTVSFEKDKGKLFVKRTGQFASEQQEKSMGSYVYEIEEVLENLRRFYRKLVANKDNEPMDDYDTRKALELFEEEIEECNINSLTLERLEGLDWIIRKECLDVMTVEYEG
;
A
#
# COMPACT_ATOMS: atom_id res chain seq x y z
N MET A 1 -17.91 -5.76 -12.86
CA MET A 1 -18.27 -4.33 -12.80
C MET A 1 -17.59 -3.79 -11.57
N VAL A 2 -16.73 -2.78 -11.73
CA VAL A 2 -15.98 -2.20 -10.62
C VAL A 2 -16.95 -1.57 -9.64
N GLN A 3 -16.80 -1.88 -8.35
CA GLN A 3 -17.57 -1.24 -7.31
C GLN A 3 -16.73 -0.12 -6.70
N TYR A 4 -17.26 1.09 -6.76
CA TYR A 4 -16.66 2.25 -6.16
C TYR A 4 -17.46 2.68 -4.94
N LYS A 5 -16.74 3.04 -3.89
CA LYS A 5 -17.22 3.78 -2.74
C LYS A 5 -16.89 5.25 -2.91
N LYS A 6 -17.73 6.08 -2.29
CA LYS A 6 -17.51 7.52 -2.26
C LYS A 6 -16.49 7.86 -1.19
N GLY A 7 -15.47 8.64 -1.56
CA GLY A 7 -14.46 9.15 -0.66
C GLY A 7 -14.17 10.62 -0.89
N TYR A 8 -13.33 11.18 -0.03
CA TYR A 8 -12.92 12.57 -0.11
C TYR A 8 -11.42 12.70 0.12
N LYS A 9 -10.72 13.32 -0.83
CA LYS A 9 -9.38 13.84 -0.62
C LYS A 9 -9.49 15.18 0.12
N THR A 10 -9.09 15.20 1.38
CA THR A 10 -9.35 16.30 2.31
C THR A 10 -8.02 16.88 2.80
N LEU A 11 -7.84 18.19 2.63
CA LEU A 11 -6.74 18.94 3.22
C LEU A 11 -7.19 19.43 4.61
N LEU A 12 -6.49 18.96 5.63
CA LEU A 12 -6.67 19.35 7.02
C LEU A 12 -5.53 20.26 7.47
N ASN A 13 -5.82 21.17 8.40
CA ASN A 13 -4.82 21.95 9.12
C ASN A 13 -4.94 21.68 10.62
N GLU A 14 -3.88 21.18 11.23
CA GLU A 14 -3.79 21.00 12.69
C GLU A 14 -2.79 22.03 13.23
N GLU A 15 -3.32 23.08 13.87
CA GLU A 15 -2.53 24.24 14.31
C GLU A 15 -1.44 23.88 15.32
N GLU A 16 -1.75 22.94 16.22
CA GLU A 16 -0.83 22.43 17.25
C GLU A 16 -0.41 20.99 16.94
N GLY A 17 0.16 20.76 15.76
CA GLY A 17 0.58 19.42 15.37
C GLY A 17 1.20 19.34 13.99
N ARG A 18 0.58 18.55 13.11
CA ARG A 18 1.10 18.22 11.77
C ARG A 18 1.11 19.40 10.79
N GLY A 19 0.45 20.52 11.10
CA GLY A 19 0.24 21.60 10.15
C GLY A 19 -0.72 21.18 9.03
N LEU A 20 -0.42 21.55 7.78
CA LEU A 20 -1.23 21.19 6.62
C LEU A 20 -0.92 19.77 6.13
N PHE A 21 -1.92 18.89 6.07
CA PHE A 21 -1.76 17.53 5.55
C PHE A 21 -3.02 17.04 4.82
N THR A 22 -2.85 16.08 3.90
CA THR A 22 -3.96 15.51 3.12
C THR A 22 -4.29 14.10 3.59
N VAL A 23 -5.57 13.83 3.80
CA VAL A 23 -6.14 12.51 4.11
C VAL A 23 -7.14 12.10 3.05
N HIS A 24 -7.33 10.80 2.87
CA HIS A 24 -8.45 10.26 2.10
C HIS A 24 -9.44 9.63 3.08
N ILE A 25 -10.69 10.07 3.04
CA ILE A 25 -11.72 9.64 3.98
C ILE A 25 -12.90 9.06 3.20
N GLU A 26 -13.26 7.81 3.48
CA GLU A 26 -14.53 7.24 3.02
C GLU A 26 -15.69 7.95 3.73
N ALA A 27 -16.60 8.56 2.96
CA ALA A 27 -17.80 9.20 3.50
C ALA A 27 -18.90 9.29 2.45
N THR A 28 -20.15 9.07 2.87
CA THR A 28 -21.33 9.13 1.98
C THR A 28 -21.66 10.56 1.51
N ASP A 29 -21.32 11.55 2.32
CA ASP A 29 -21.58 12.96 2.07
C ASP A 29 -20.66 13.88 2.90
N GLU A 30 -20.74 15.19 2.64
CA GLU A 30 -19.94 16.20 3.34
C GLU A 30 -20.25 16.28 4.84
N VAL A 31 -21.51 16.08 5.24
CA VAL A 31 -21.90 16.14 6.65
C VAL A 31 -21.24 15.00 7.42
N TYR A 32 -21.20 13.82 6.82
CA TYR A 32 -20.54 12.65 7.39
C TYR A 32 -19.00 12.80 7.38
N LEU A 33 -18.41 13.34 6.32
CA LEU A 33 -16.98 13.70 6.29
C LEU A 33 -16.60 14.58 7.47
N ARG A 34 -17.35 15.68 7.69
CA ARG A 34 -17.10 16.61 8.80
C ARG A 34 -17.20 15.93 10.16
N ARG A 35 -18.14 15.01 10.34
CA ARG A 35 -18.25 14.20 11.57
C ARG A 35 -17.03 13.30 11.77
N ILE A 36 -16.56 12.63 10.72
CA ILE A 36 -15.35 11.79 10.81
C ILE A 36 -14.15 12.65 11.19
N VAL A 37 -13.98 13.83 10.58
CA VAL A 37 -12.88 14.73 10.91
C VAL A 37 -12.92 15.12 12.39
N LEU A 38 -14.08 15.56 12.87
CA LEU A 38 -14.30 15.91 14.28
C LEU A 38 -14.05 14.75 15.27
N MET A 39 -14.29 13.50 14.84
CA MET A 39 -14.13 12.32 15.71
C MET A 39 -12.71 11.75 15.73
N LYS A 40 -11.95 11.92 14.64
CA LYS A 40 -10.67 11.24 14.43
C LYS A 40 -9.47 12.17 14.37
N TYR A 41 -9.69 13.46 14.18
CA TYR A 41 -8.64 14.47 14.04
C TYR A 41 -8.97 15.64 14.98
N ASP A 42 -8.80 15.38 16.28
CA ASP A 42 -8.96 16.41 17.31
C ASP A 42 -8.11 17.63 16.94
N ASN A 43 -8.71 18.82 16.97
CA ASN A 43 -8.07 20.10 16.65
C ASN A 43 -7.61 20.28 15.19
N ALA A 44 -8.15 19.49 14.25
CA ALA A 44 -7.90 19.73 12.81
C ALA A 44 -9.08 20.43 12.12
N ASP A 45 -8.79 21.50 11.39
CA ASP A 45 -9.74 22.21 10.55
C ASP A 45 -9.69 21.72 9.10
N ILE A 46 -10.86 21.61 8.46
CA ILE A 46 -10.94 21.32 7.04
C ILE A 46 -10.65 22.59 6.24
N VAL A 47 -9.53 22.60 5.53
CA VAL A 47 -9.14 23.69 4.62
C VAL A 47 -9.81 23.54 3.27
N SER A 48 -9.79 22.33 2.70
CA SER A 48 -10.48 22.01 1.45
C SER A 48 -10.74 20.52 1.35
N PHE A 49 -11.69 20.13 0.50
CA PHE A 49 -11.90 18.73 0.16
C PHE A 49 -12.38 18.60 -1.29
N LYS A 50 -12.11 17.45 -1.89
CA LYS A 50 -12.57 17.06 -3.22
C LYS A 50 -13.13 15.65 -3.16
N GLU A 51 -14.34 15.47 -3.69
CA GLU A 51 -14.92 14.13 -3.86
C GLU A 51 -14.03 13.28 -4.79
N THR A 52 -13.79 12.04 -4.39
CA THR A 52 -13.04 11.04 -5.15
C THR A 52 -13.77 9.71 -5.10
N GLN A 53 -13.41 8.82 -6.01
CA GLN A 53 -13.85 7.43 -5.98
C GLN A 53 -12.74 6.58 -5.37
N LEU A 54 -13.13 5.71 -4.44
CA LEU A 54 -12.28 4.69 -3.85
C LEU A 54 -12.82 3.35 -4.30
N ILE A 55 -11.96 2.39 -4.57
CA ILE A 55 -12.43 1.05 -4.92
C ILE A 55 -12.92 0.37 -3.65
N ASP A 56 -14.05 -0.31 -3.77
CA ASP A 56 -14.48 -1.23 -2.73
C ASP A 56 -13.55 -2.44 -2.74
N GLY A 57 -12.74 -2.56 -1.68
CA GLY A 57 -11.68 -3.55 -1.51
C GLY A 57 -12.17 -4.96 -1.83
N GLY A 58 -11.71 -5.48 -2.97
CA GLY A 58 -12.01 -6.84 -3.42
C GLY A 58 -12.71 -6.95 -4.80
N SER A 59 -13.17 -5.84 -5.39
CA SER A 59 -14.01 -5.93 -6.62
C SER A 59 -13.27 -6.04 -7.97
N ILE A 60 -11.96 -5.75 -8.01
CA ILE A 60 -11.15 -5.78 -9.24
C ILE A 60 -10.04 -6.80 -9.13
N LYS A 61 -9.89 -7.62 -10.19
CA LYS A 61 -8.66 -8.38 -10.47
C LYS A 61 -7.73 -7.59 -11.38
N VAL A 62 -6.44 -7.86 -11.28
CA VAL A 62 -5.42 -7.22 -12.13
C VAL A 62 -5.77 -7.34 -13.61
N GLN A 63 -6.15 -8.53 -14.10
CA GLN A 63 -6.52 -8.72 -15.52
C GLN A 63 -7.68 -7.83 -16.00
N ASP A 64 -8.54 -7.41 -15.09
CA ASP A 64 -9.73 -6.61 -15.38
C ASP A 64 -9.48 -5.10 -15.28
N MET A 65 -8.26 -4.69 -14.90
CA MET A 65 -7.85 -3.28 -14.89
C MET A 65 -7.75 -2.72 -16.31
N VAL A 66 -8.22 -1.48 -16.48
CA VAL A 66 -8.07 -0.70 -17.70
C VAL A 66 -6.72 0.02 -17.69
N GLU A 67 -6.03 -0.02 -18.82
CA GLU A 67 -4.74 0.63 -18.99
C GLU A 67 -4.86 2.16 -18.96
N GLY A 68 -3.99 2.83 -18.20
CA GLY A 68 -4.01 4.26 -17.95
C GLY A 68 -5.06 4.74 -16.92
N GLU A 69 -5.84 3.83 -16.33
CA GLU A 69 -6.72 4.17 -15.20
C GLU A 69 -6.00 3.95 -13.86
N GLU A 70 -6.13 4.93 -12.95
CA GLU A 70 -5.65 4.84 -11.58
C GLU A 70 -6.76 4.28 -10.66
N TYR A 71 -6.40 3.25 -9.92
CA TYR A 71 -7.27 2.51 -9.02
C TYR A 71 -6.85 2.75 -7.57
N LEU A 72 -7.58 3.62 -6.84
CA LEU A 72 -7.22 4.08 -5.50
C LEU A 72 -7.97 3.32 -4.39
N LEU A 73 -7.24 2.84 -3.38
CA LEU A 73 -7.77 2.22 -2.16
C LEU A 73 -7.25 2.94 -0.91
N LEU A 74 -8.02 2.88 0.18
CA LEU A 74 -7.51 3.15 1.52
C LEU A 74 -6.75 1.91 1.97
N ALA A 75 -5.54 2.10 2.51
CA ALA A 75 -4.76 0.99 3.03
C ALA A 75 -5.38 0.45 4.33
N GLU A 76 -5.29 -0.86 4.57
CA GLU A 76 -5.70 -1.46 5.84
C GLU A 76 -4.66 -1.22 6.94
N THR A 77 -4.43 0.04 7.32
CA THR A 77 -3.56 0.39 8.45
C THR A 77 -4.33 1.11 9.54
N GLU A 78 -3.71 1.25 10.72
CA GLU A 78 -4.24 2.08 11.81
C GLU A 78 -4.33 3.57 11.43
N SER A 79 -3.74 3.99 10.29
CA SER A 79 -3.62 5.36 9.84
C SER A 79 -4.51 5.66 8.64
N PHE A 80 -5.56 6.47 8.84
CA PHE A 80 -6.44 6.98 7.77
C PHE A 80 -5.75 7.95 6.78
N LEU A 81 -4.42 8.09 6.87
CA LEU A 81 -3.57 8.83 5.95
C LEU A 81 -3.05 7.95 4.80
N ASP A 82 -3.11 6.63 4.95
CA ASP A 82 -2.46 5.70 4.05
C ASP A 82 -3.37 5.33 2.88
N THR A 83 -2.89 5.60 1.67
CA THR A 83 -3.56 5.17 0.44
C THR A 83 -2.61 4.40 -0.44
N VAL A 84 -3.17 3.44 -1.18
CA VAL A 84 -2.46 2.70 -2.22
C VAL A 84 -3.20 2.88 -3.54
N SER A 85 -2.49 3.32 -4.58
CA SER A 85 -3.00 3.34 -5.93
C SER A 85 -2.30 2.32 -6.83
N PHE A 86 -3.09 1.73 -7.72
CA PHE A 86 -2.67 0.75 -8.71
C PHE A 86 -2.92 1.31 -10.10
N GLU A 87 -1.94 1.23 -11.00
CA GLU A 87 -2.08 1.67 -12.38
C GLU A 87 -1.43 0.65 -13.31
N LYS A 88 -2.12 0.33 -14.42
CA LYS A 88 -1.51 -0.40 -15.53
C LYS A 88 -1.04 0.56 -16.61
N ASP A 89 0.24 0.53 -16.94
CA ASP A 89 0.80 1.21 -18.13
C ASP A 89 1.70 0.25 -18.91
N LYS A 90 1.42 0.09 -20.20
CA LYS A 90 2.15 -0.77 -21.15
C LYS A 90 2.30 -2.21 -20.67
N GLY A 91 1.24 -2.74 -20.07
CA GLY A 91 1.19 -4.10 -19.53
C GLY A 91 1.98 -4.33 -18.24
N LYS A 92 2.54 -3.28 -17.64
CA LYS A 92 3.19 -3.32 -16.32
C LYS A 92 2.23 -2.81 -15.25
N LEU A 93 2.32 -3.36 -14.05
CA LEU A 93 1.51 -2.93 -12.91
C LEU A 93 2.33 -2.10 -11.93
N PHE A 94 1.98 -0.84 -11.79
CA PHE A 94 2.59 0.10 -10.86
C PHE A 94 1.77 0.22 -9.59
N VAL A 95 2.46 0.21 -8.45
CA VAL A 95 1.89 0.45 -7.14
C VAL A 95 2.49 1.71 -6.56
N LYS A 96 1.64 2.57 -6.02
CA LYS A 96 2.05 3.77 -5.32
C LYS A 96 1.37 3.83 -3.97
N ARG A 97 2.17 3.88 -2.90
CA ARG A 97 1.66 4.15 -1.54
C ARG A 97 2.03 5.56 -1.13
N THR A 98 1.09 6.27 -0.53
CA THR A 98 1.31 7.58 0.08
C THR A 98 0.64 7.63 1.43
N GLY A 99 1.29 8.19 2.45
CA GLY A 99 0.68 8.34 3.76
C GLY A 99 1.69 8.51 4.88
N GLN A 100 1.24 8.15 6.08
CA GLN A 100 2.05 8.14 7.29
C GLN A 100 2.10 6.71 7.81
N PHE A 101 3.22 6.05 7.53
CA PHE A 101 3.46 4.67 7.91
C PHE A 101 4.51 4.58 9.01
N ALA A 102 4.34 3.64 9.94
CA ALA A 102 5.31 3.39 11.00
C ALA A 102 6.49 2.59 10.43
N SER A 103 7.73 3.06 10.61
CA SER A 103 8.92 2.20 10.49
C SER A 103 9.39 1.83 11.91
N GLU A 104 9.95 0.63 12.06
CA GLU A 104 10.43 0.13 13.37
C GLU A 104 11.58 0.97 13.95
N GLN A 105 12.22 1.84 13.16
CA GLN A 105 13.37 2.64 13.60
C GLN A 105 13.12 4.15 13.75
N GLN A 106 12.01 4.73 13.29
CA GLN A 106 11.75 6.16 13.49
C GLN A 106 10.26 6.48 13.64
N GLU A 107 10.00 7.53 14.43
CA GLU A 107 8.72 8.23 14.56
C GLU A 107 8.00 8.30 13.21
N LYS A 108 6.71 7.93 13.20
CA LYS A 108 5.78 7.91 12.05
C LYS A 108 6.15 8.96 10.97
N SER A 109 6.87 8.54 9.92
CA SER A 109 7.30 9.45 8.87
C SER A 109 6.28 9.50 7.73
N MET A 110 6.03 10.71 7.23
CA MET A 110 5.28 10.87 5.98
C MET A 110 6.17 10.45 4.81
N GLY A 111 5.66 9.63 3.91
CA GLY A 111 6.42 9.24 2.74
C GLY A 111 5.56 8.77 1.58
N SER A 112 6.23 8.56 0.45
CA SER A 112 5.64 7.99 -0.75
C SER A 112 6.66 7.11 -1.44
N TYR A 113 6.23 5.97 -1.95
CA TYR A 113 7.05 5.13 -2.82
C TYR A 113 6.22 4.62 -4.00
N VAL A 114 6.92 4.28 -5.07
CA VAL A 114 6.35 3.70 -6.29
C VAL A 114 7.23 2.54 -6.72
N TYR A 115 6.64 1.41 -7.10
CA TYR A 115 7.37 0.30 -7.70
C TYR A 115 6.54 -0.43 -8.75
N GLU A 116 7.23 -1.18 -9.61
CA GLU A 116 6.64 -2.14 -10.54
C GLU A 116 6.50 -3.49 -9.82
N ILE A 117 5.27 -4.04 -9.74
CA ILE A 117 5.05 -5.31 -9.02
C ILE A 117 5.89 -6.43 -9.62
N GLU A 118 5.98 -6.49 -10.95
CA GLU A 118 6.73 -7.54 -11.64
C GLU A 118 8.21 -7.58 -11.24
N GLU A 119 8.83 -6.41 -11.01
CA GLU A 119 10.23 -6.31 -10.55
C GLU A 119 10.39 -6.87 -9.14
N VAL A 120 9.47 -6.51 -8.24
CA VAL A 120 9.45 -7.03 -6.86
C VAL A 120 9.23 -8.54 -6.84
N LEU A 121 8.27 -9.06 -7.62
CA LEU A 121 8.00 -10.49 -7.69
C LEU A 121 9.20 -11.29 -8.20
N GLU A 122 9.93 -10.75 -9.18
CA GLU A 122 11.17 -11.35 -9.68
C GLU A 122 12.28 -11.31 -8.62
N ASN A 123 12.38 -10.23 -7.84
CA ASN A 123 13.33 -10.13 -6.74
C ASN A 123 13.00 -11.13 -5.61
N LEU A 124 11.73 -11.27 -5.24
CA LEU A 124 11.23 -12.28 -4.30
C LEU A 124 11.54 -13.70 -4.80
N ARG A 125 11.29 -13.99 -6.09
CA ARG A 125 11.66 -15.28 -6.73
C ARG A 125 13.15 -15.57 -6.60
N ARG A 126 14.00 -14.57 -6.85
CA ARG A 126 15.46 -14.72 -6.75
C ARG A 126 15.90 -14.94 -5.31
N PHE A 127 15.32 -14.22 -4.36
CA PHE A 127 15.57 -14.39 -2.94
C PHE A 127 15.17 -15.80 -2.50
N TYR A 128 13.95 -16.24 -2.81
CA TYR A 128 13.47 -17.60 -2.56
C TYR A 128 14.41 -18.67 -3.13
N ARG A 129 14.80 -18.56 -4.40
CA ARG A 129 15.75 -19.51 -5.03
C ARG A 129 17.09 -19.56 -4.29
N LYS A 130 17.62 -18.41 -3.86
CA LYS A 130 18.85 -18.35 -3.06
C LYS A 130 18.67 -19.03 -1.70
N LEU A 131 17.54 -18.82 -1.04
CA LEU A 131 17.22 -19.46 0.24
C LEU A 131 17.09 -20.97 0.12
N VAL A 132 16.37 -21.45 -0.89
CA VAL A 132 16.24 -22.90 -1.17
C VAL A 132 17.60 -23.52 -1.54
N ALA A 133 18.44 -22.81 -2.29
CA ALA A 133 19.78 -23.28 -2.65
C ALA A 133 20.75 -23.31 -1.45
N ASN A 134 20.49 -22.51 -0.41
CA ASN A 134 21.32 -22.42 0.80
C ASN A 134 20.81 -23.29 1.97
N LYS A 135 19.78 -24.14 1.75
CA LYS A 135 19.18 -25.01 2.79
C LYS A 135 20.16 -25.90 3.54
N ASP A 136 21.36 -26.13 3.01
CA ASP A 136 22.38 -26.98 3.62
C ASP A 136 23.35 -26.24 4.56
N ASN A 137 23.27 -24.90 4.72
CA ASN A 137 24.37 -24.15 5.37
C ASN A 137 24.04 -23.13 6.48
N GLU A 138 22.81 -22.94 6.97
CA GLU A 138 22.58 -22.25 8.26
C GLU A 138 21.10 -22.32 8.71
N PRO A 139 20.80 -22.39 10.02
CA PRO A 139 19.42 -22.26 10.51
C PRO A 139 18.94 -20.82 10.29
N MET A 140 17.98 -20.64 9.39
CA MET A 140 17.26 -19.37 9.24
C MET A 140 16.31 -19.19 10.41
N ASP A 141 16.71 -18.41 11.41
CA ASP A 141 15.85 -17.97 12.50
C ASP A 141 15.41 -16.52 12.25
N ASP A 142 14.54 -16.32 11.27
CA ASP A 142 13.80 -15.07 11.17
C ASP A 142 12.35 -15.33 10.77
N TYR A 143 11.44 -15.02 11.69
CA TYR A 143 9.99 -15.20 11.56
C TYR A 143 9.45 -14.47 10.32
N ASP A 144 10.00 -13.30 10.02
CA ASP A 144 9.61 -12.46 8.88
C ASP A 144 10.00 -13.11 7.54
N THR A 145 11.17 -13.79 7.49
CA THR A 145 11.56 -14.56 6.31
C THR A 145 10.65 -15.76 6.10
N ARG A 146 10.27 -16.49 7.16
CA ARG A 146 9.36 -17.63 7.06
C ARG A 146 7.97 -17.21 6.57
N LYS A 147 7.46 -16.07 7.05
CA LYS A 147 6.16 -15.52 6.64
C LYS A 147 6.18 -15.00 5.19
N ALA A 148 7.26 -14.33 4.78
CA ALA A 148 7.46 -13.91 3.39
C ALA A 148 7.54 -15.13 2.45
N LEU A 149 8.20 -16.21 2.88
CA LEU A 149 8.27 -17.48 2.16
C LEU A 149 6.91 -18.21 2.09
N GLU A 150 6.17 -18.29 3.20
CA GLU A 150 4.84 -18.92 3.25
C GLU A 150 3.84 -18.18 2.34
N LEU A 151 3.85 -16.84 2.32
CA LEU A 151 3.01 -16.06 1.41
C LEU A 151 3.46 -16.17 -0.06
N PHE A 152 4.76 -16.30 -0.30
CA PHE A 152 5.30 -16.50 -1.65
C PHE A 152 4.92 -17.89 -2.22
N GLU A 153 4.98 -18.94 -1.39
CA GLU A 153 4.54 -20.29 -1.74
C GLU A 153 3.01 -20.38 -1.89
N GLU A 154 2.23 -19.75 -1.00
CA GLU A 154 0.76 -19.83 -1.04
C GLU A 154 0.10 -18.94 -2.12
N GLU A 155 0.66 -17.77 -2.45
CA GLU A 155 -0.04 -16.77 -3.28
C GLU A 155 0.61 -16.48 -4.66
N ILE A 156 1.88 -16.84 -4.90
CA ILE A 156 2.63 -16.40 -6.12
C ILE A 156 3.26 -17.54 -6.92
N GLU A 157 3.68 -18.66 -6.32
CA GLU A 157 4.28 -19.77 -7.08
C GLU A 157 3.27 -20.50 -7.98
N GLU A 158 2.00 -20.60 -7.54
CA GLU A 158 0.93 -21.23 -8.33
C GLU A 158 -0.02 -20.23 -9.03
N CYS A 159 0.01 -18.93 -8.67
CA CYS A 159 -0.99 -17.95 -9.08
C CYS A 159 -0.46 -16.86 -10.03
N ASN A 160 -1.08 -16.78 -11.20
CA ASN A 160 -0.91 -15.71 -12.18
C ASN A 160 -1.34 -14.36 -11.56
N ILE A 161 -0.44 -13.36 -11.49
CA ILE A 161 -0.70 -12.02 -10.96
C ILE A 161 -2.02 -11.42 -11.48
N ASN A 162 -2.35 -11.71 -12.73
CA ASN A 162 -3.58 -11.29 -13.40
C ASN A 162 -4.87 -11.76 -12.69
N SER A 163 -4.79 -12.84 -11.90
CA SER A 163 -5.92 -13.39 -11.15
C SER A 163 -6.12 -12.76 -9.77
N LEU A 164 -5.12 -12.05 -9.24
CA LEU A 164 -5.16 -11.44 -7.90
C LEU A 164 -6.05 -10.20 -7.89
N THR A 165 -6.70 -9.97 -6.76
CA THR A 165 -7.46 -8.74 -6.52
C THR A 165 -6.55 -7.61 -6.02
N LEU A 166 -6.94 -6.35 -6.23
CA LEU A 166 -6.15 -5.21 -5.75
C LEU A 166 -6.03 -5.16 -4.23
N GLU A 167 -7.04 -5.59 -3.49
CA GLU A 167 -7.01 -5.73 -2.03
C GLU A 167 -5.95 -6.73 -1.57
N ARG A 168 -5.88 -7.89 -2.24
CA ARG A 168 -4.82 -8.88 -1.97
C ARG A 168 -3.43 -8.32 -2.28
N LEU A 169 -3.30 -7.55 -3.36
CA LEU A 169 -2.04 -6.87 -3.68
C LEU A 169 -1.67 -5.79 -2.67
N GLU A 170 -2.64 -5.07 -2.10
CA GLU A 170 -2.39 -4.10 -1.02
C GLU A 170 -1.87 -4.79 0.24
N GLY A 171 -2.46 -5.93 0.62
CA GLY A 171 -1.94 -6.74 1.74
C GLY A 171 -0.50 -7.22 1.52
N LEU A 172 -0.13 -7.50 0.26
CA LEU A 172 1.25 -7.85 -0.11
C LEU A 172 2.18 -6.63 -0.18
N ASP A 173 1.68 -5.44 -0.54
CA ASP A 173 2.45 -4.21 -0.71
C ASP A 173 3.28 -3.84 0.53
N TRP A 174 2.68 -3.96 1.72
CA TRP A 174 3.40 -3.66 2.96
C TRP A 174 4.59 -4.61 3.21
N ILE A 175 4.39 -5.90 2.92
CA ILE A 175 5.38 -6.95 3.11
C ILE A 175 6.51 -6.80 2.07
N ILE A 176 6.12 -6.56 0.81
CA ILE A 176 7.03 -6.20 -0.28
C ILE A 176 7.94 -5.04 0.12
N ARG A 177 7.36 -3.98 0.68
CA ARG A 177 8.14 -2.81 1.07
C ARG A 177 9.10 -3.13 2.22
N LYS A 178 8.61 -3.71 3.32
CA LYS A 178 9.43 -4.02 4.52
C LYS A 178 10.57 -4.99 4.19
N GLU A 179 10.29 -6.03 3.43
CA GLU A 179 11.22 -7.15 3.24
C GLU A 179 12.04 -7.07 1.95
N CYS A 180 11.55 -6.38 0.90
CA CYS A 180 12.22 -6.33 -0.40
C CYS A 180 12.80 -4.95 -0.73
N LEU A 181 12.18 -3.86 -0.26
CA LEU A 181 12.65 -2.50 -0.57
C LEU A 181 13.53 -1.94 0.55
N ASP A 182 13.17 -2.13 1.82
CA ASP A 182 13.99 -1.64 2.94
C ASP A 182 15.32 -2.43 3.07
N VAL A 183 15.35 -3.71 2.65
CA VAL A 183 16.57 -4.53 2.53
C VAL A 183 17.48 -4.04 1.38
N MET A 184 16.96 -3.29 0.41
CA MET A 184 17.76 -2.66 -0.66
C MET A 184 18.26 -1.25 -0.29
N THR A 185 17.81 -0.66 0.81
CA THR A 185 18.35 0.61 1.36
C THR A 185 19.56 0.43 2.29
N VAL A 186 20.27 -0.69 2.19
CA VAL A 186 21.65 -0.80 2.69
C VAL A 186 22.60 -0.75 1.49
N GLU A 187 22.66 0.38 0.81
CA GLU A 187 23.80 0.86 -0.01
C GLU A 187 23.42 2.17 -0.71
N TYR A 188 23.40 3.27 0.04
CA TYR A 188 23.78 4.58 -0.49
C TYR A 188 24.37 5.38 0.66
N GLU A 189 25.60 5.04 1.04
CA GLU A 189 26.48 5.97 1.73
C GLU A 189 26.83 7.09 0.74
N GLY A 190 26.36 8.30 1.03
CA GLY A 190 26.96 9.53 0.52
C GLY A 190 28.16 9.94 1.36
#